data_AF-A0A7W7M5S7-F1
#
_entry.id   AF-A0A7W7M5S7-F1
#
_cell.length_a   1.000
_cell.length_b   1.000
_cell.length_c   1.000
_cell.angle_alpha   90.00
_cell.angle_beta   90.00
_cell.angle_gamma   90.00
#
_symmetry.space_group_name_H-M   'P 1'
#
loop_
_entity.id
_entity.type
_entity.pdbx_description
1 polymer ?
#
loop_
_entity_poly.entity_id
_entity_poly.type
_entity_poly.pdbx_seq_one_letter_code
_entity_poly.pdbx_strand_id
1 'polypeptide(L)'
;MFPRTRHIPVAVGALLLTAACGAPPEPLPTSPPLSPVSAPPSGSLPPPALAPLTPTYAPTYAPTPVSTPTYTYPPTPTATTTVTATPGLTNSPTPTPSHAPKCSGRPTKAEILALIKGKPGIPKAKLTVQDGPFCAGTWSFTTVEIAGQGADELEPLMVVATGKGSTLALVAAGTDVCNAQVQAGAPAGIRVLVCGF
;
A
#
# COMPACT_ATOMS: atom_id res chain seq x y z
N MET A 1 -45.47 45.41 -29.66
CA MET A 1 -44.40 44.46 -29.31
C MET A 1 -43.82 44.89 -27.99
N PHE A 2 -44.20 44.20 -26.91
CA PHE A 2 -43.88 44.58 -25.53
C PHE A 2 -42.68 43.78 -25.00
N PRO A 3 -41.80 44.39 -24.19
CA PRO A 3 -40.66 43.71 -23.57
C PRO A 3 -41.14 42.88 -22.38
N ARG A 4 -40.59 41.68 -22.21
CA ARG A 4 -40.77 40.89 -20.97
C ARG A 4 -39.42 40.64 -20.32
N THR A 5 -38.94 41.69 -19.68
CA THR A 5 -38.02 41.65 -18.54
C THR A 5 -38.65 40.78 -17.45
N ARG A 6 -38.05 39.64 -17.11
CA ARG A 6 -38.45 38.85 -15.93
C ARG A 6 -37.42 39.01 -14.84
N HIS A 7 -37.92 39.50 -13.72
CA HIS A 7 -37.23 39.87 -12.50
C HIS A 7 -36.63 38.66 -11.78
N ILE A 8 -35.42 38.87 -11.26
CA ILE A 8 -34.69 38.02 -10.32
C ILE A 8 -35.30 38.24 -8.92
N PRO A 9 -35.80 37.21 -8.22
CA PRO A 9 -36.00 37.30 -6.79
C PRO A 9 -34.68 36.92 -6.08
N VAL A 10 -34.03 37.94 -5.53
CA VAL A 10 -32.99 37.81 -4.51
C VAL A 10 -33.70 37.36 -3.23
N ALA A 11 -33.52 36.09 -2.85
CA ALA A 11 -33.94 35.58 -1.54
C ALA A 11 -32.73 35.54 -0.61
N VAL A 12 -32.61 36.62 0.17
CA VAL A 12 -31.75 36.71 1.35
C VAL A 12 -32.31 35.75 2.41
N GLY A 13 -31.68 34.59 2.56
CA GLY A 13 -31.94 33.64 3.64
C GLY A 13 -30.78 33.65 4.61
N ALA A 14 -30.90 34.43 5.68
CA ALA A 14 -29.90 34.56 6.73
C ALA A 14 -29.62 33.20 7.40
N LEU A 15 -28.35 32.77 7.34
CA LEU A 15 -27.84 31.65 8.10
C LEU A 15 -27.97 31.94 9.60
N LEU A 16 -28.82 31.17 10.27
CA LEU A 16 -28.78 31.00 11.73
C LEU A 16 -27.60 30.09 12.07
N LEU A 17 -26.49 30.69 12.46
CA LEU A 17 -25.36 30.05 13.11
C LEU A 17 -25.73 29.75 14.57
N THR A 18 -26.39 28.62 14.81
CA THR A 18 -26.52 28.07 16.17
C THR A 18 -25.36 27.12 16.44
N ALA A 19 -24.52 27.53 17.38
CA ALA A 19 -23.43 26.78 17.98
C ALA A 19 -23.87 25.39 18.47
N ALA A 20 -23.13 24.37 18.06
CA ALA A 20 -23.09 23.08 18.73
C ALA A 20 -21.62 22.65 18.87
N CYS A 21 -20.93 23.31 19.81
CA CYS A 21 -19.68 22.80 20.37
C CYS A 21 -20.07 21.71 21.39
N GLY A 22 -20.18 20.46 20.92
CA GLY A 22 -20.60 19.31 21.73
C GLY A 22 -19.48 18.29 21.89
N ALA A 23 -18.92 18.26 23.11
CA ALA A 23 -18.21 17.18 23.82
C ALA A 23 -17.13 16.33 23.08
N PRO A 24 -15.88 16.31 23.60
CA PRO A 24 -14.85 15.33 23.24
C PRO A 24 -15.31 13.89 23.55
N PRO A 25 -14.97 12.89 22.73
CA PRO A 25 -15.29 11.49 23.02
C PRO A 25 -14.55 10.99 24.26
N GLU A 26 -15.29 10.37 25.18
CA GLU A 26 -14.75 9.67 26.35
C GLU A 26 -13.75 8.56 25.95
N PRO A 27 -12.64 8.39 26.70
CA PRO A 27 -11.74 7.27 26.49
C PRO A 27 -12.44 5.94 26.85
N LEU A 28 -12.30 4.95 25.98
CA LEU A 28 -12.82 3.59 26.19
C LEU A 28 -12.30 2.96 27.50
N PRO A 29 -13.10 2.12 28.16
CA PRO A 29 -12.70 1.42 29.37
C PRO A 29 -11.52 0.48 29.12
N THR A 30 -10.55 0.60 30.02
CA THR A 30 -9.35 -0.22 30.19
C THR A 30 -9.67 -1.72 30.11
N SER A 31 -8.90 -2.45 29.30
CA SER A 31 -9.01 -3.90 29.11
C SER A 31 -9.01 -4.68 30.44
N PRO A 32 -9.78 -5.79 30.56
CA PRO A 32 -9.73 -6.67 31.72
C PRO A 32 -8.36 -7.38 31.86
N PRO A 33 -7.93 -7.70 33.10
CA PRO A 33 -6.69 -8.43 33.34
C PRO A 33 -6.75 -9.85 32.78
N LEU A 34 -5.64 -10.29 32.16
CA LEU A 34 -5.42 -11.66 31.69
C LEU A 34 -5.57 -12.65 32.86
N SER A 35 -6.45 -13.63 32.70
CA SER A 35 -6.63 -14.73 33.64
C SER A 35 -5.37 -15.61 33.71
N PRO A 36 -4.98 -16.11 34.89
CA PRO A 36 -3.85 -17.02 35.03
C PRO A 36 -4.17 -18.40 34.45
N VAL A 37 -3.20 -18.94 33.69
CA VAL A 37 -3.24 -20.31 33.16
C VAL A 37 -3.33 -21.31 34.31
N SER A 38 -4.38 -22.14 34.29
CA SER A 38 -4.56 -23.23 35.24
C SER A 38 -3.64 -24.41 34.88
N ALA A 39 -2.92 -24.90 35.89
CA ALA A 39 -2.16 -26.14 35.83
C ALA A 39 -3.11 -27.36 35.80
N PRO A 40 -2.79 -28.44 35.07
CA PRO A 40 -3.54 -29.69 35.18
C PRO A 40 -3.15 -30.46 36.46
N PRO A 41 -4.09 -31.23 37.05
CA PRO A 41 -3.91 -31.92 38.31
C PRO A 41 -3.11 -33.23 38.21
N SER A 42 -2.44 -33.54 39.32
CA SER A 42 -1.84 -34.84 39.65
C SER A 42 -2.83 -35.99 39.49
N GLY A 43 -2.47 -36.99 38.68
CA GLY A 43 -3.11 -38.30 38.64
C GLY A 43 -2.08 -39.38 38.99
N SER A 44 -2.39 -40.19 39.99
CA SER A 44 -1.51 -41.18 40.63
C SER A 44 -1.42 -42.52 39.86
N LEU A 45 -0.17 -42.96 39.61
CA LEU A 45 0.47 -44.32 39.61
C LEU A 45 -0.28 -45.59 39.10
N PRO A 46 0.45 -46.51 38.41
CA PRO A 46 1.13 -47.62 39.10
C PRO A 46 2.59 -47.93 38.66
N PRO A 47 3.45 -48.56 39.50
CA PRO A 47 4.82 -49.01 39.15
C PRO A 47 4.89 -50.53 38.81
N PRO A 48 6.08 -51.13 38.54
CA PRO A 48 6.81 -51.16 37.28
C PRO A 48 6.90 -52.59 36.66
N ALA A 49 7.16 -52.71 35.36
CA ALA A 49 7.65 -53.95 34.76
C ALA A 49 9.03 -53.72 34.12
N LEU A 50 10.04 -54.36 34.69
CA LEU A 50 11.42 -54.38 34.22
C LEU A 50 11.51 -55.16 32.90
N ALA A 51 11.80 -54.46 31.80
CA ALA A 51 12.34 -55.07 30.59
C ALA A 51 13.84 -54.74 30.48
N PRO A 52 14.74 -55.73 30.35
CA PRO A 52 16.16 -55.48 30.21
C PRO A 52 16.45 -54.96 28.80
N LEU A 53 16.82 -53.68 28.70
CA LEU A 53 17.45 -53.14 27.50
C LEU A 53 18.96 -53.25 27.67
N THR A 54 19.56 -53.99 26.75
CA THR A 54 20.98 -54.20 26.55
C THR A 54 21.75 -52.87 26.45
N PRO A 55 22.99 -52.77 26.99
CA PRO A 55 23.80 -51.58 26.84
C PRO A 55 24.28 -51.46 25.38
N THR A 56 23.60 -50.64 24.60
CA THR A 56 24.13 -50.17 23.31
C THR A 56 24.94 -48.91 23.58
N TYR A 57 26.22 -49.02 23.27
CA TYR A 57 27.25 -47.98 23.24
C TYR A 57 26.71 -46.55 23.02
N ALA A 58 26.92 -45.68 24.02
CA ALA A 58 26.88 -44.25 23.81
C ALA A 58 28.17 -43.81 23.08
N PRO A 59 28.11 -43.08 21.96
CA PRO A 59 29.29 -42.43 21.43
C PRO A 59 29.67 -41.26 22.34
N THR A 60 30.86 -41.34 22.91
CA THR A 60 31.58 -40.21 23.51
C THR A 60 31.75 -39.12 22.45
N TYR A 61 30.97 -38.05 22.54
CA TYR A 61 31.24 -36.84 21.78
C TYR A 61 32.44 -36.12 22.41
N ALA A 62 33.58 -36.20 21.74
CA ALA A 62 34.72 -35.34 22.01
C ALA A 62 34.34 -33.87 21.69
N PRO A 63 34.77 -32.88 22.49
CA PRO A 63 34.58 -31.48 22.14
C PRO A 63 35.42 -31.16 20.89
N THR A 64 34.74 -30.83 19.79
CA THR A 64 35.37 -30.24 18.60
C THR A 64 35.90 -28.84 18.95
N PRO A 65 37.13 -28.48 18.54
CA PRO A 65 37.61 -27.11 18.71
C PRO A 65 36.77 -26.16 17.84
N VAL A 66 36.22 -25.12 18.46
CA VAL A 66 35.57 -24.01 17.76
C VAL A 66 36.68 -23.17 17.11
N SER A 67 36.83 -23.27 15.79
CA SER A 67 37.61 -22.29 15.03
C SER A 67 36.78 -21.02 14.89
N THR A 68 37.13 -20.00 15.66
CA THR A 68 36.70 -18.62 15.40
C THR A 68 37.35 -18.13 14.11
N PRO A 69 36.60 -17.63 13.11
CA PRO A 69 37.21 -16.95 11.98
C PRO A 69 37.74 -15.58 12.46
N THR A 70 39.05 -15.47 12.59
CA THR A 70 39.71 -14.16 12.68
C THR A 70 39.58 -13.48 11.33
N TYR A 71 38.68 -12.51 11.23
CA TYR A 71 38.58 -11.65 10.06
C TYR A 71 39.70 -10.60 10.14
N THR A 72 40.80 -10.84 9.43
CA THR A 72 41.82 -9.82 9.19
C THR A 72 41.25 -8.83 8.17
N TYR A 73 40.93 -7.61 8.63
CA TYR A 73 40.57 -6.51 7.74
C TYR A 73 41.79 -6.15 6.88
N PRO A 74 41.68 -6.10 5.55
CA PRO A 74 42.73 -5.52 4.72
C PRO A 74 42.92 -4.04 5.11
N PRO A 75 44.15 -3.49 5.04
CA PRO A 75 44.34 -2.06 5.28
C PRO A 75 43.49 -1.28 4.27
N THR A 76 42.69 -0.34 4.80
CA THR A 76 41.90 0.60 4.00
C THR A 76 42.85 1.32 3.03
N PRO A 77 42.64 1.25 1.70
CA PRO A 77 43.39 2.11 0.81
C PRO A 77 42.97 3.55 1.11
N THR A 78 43.91 4.37 1.60
CA THR A 78 43.74 5.82 1.65
C THR A 78 43.65 6.31 0.21
N ALA A 79 42.44 6.44 -0.30
CA ALA A 79 42.20 7.11 -1.56
C ALA A 79 42.53 8.60 -1.37
N THR A 80 43.70 9.03 -1.85
CA THR A 80 43.98 10.46 -2.03
C THR A 80 42.94 11.00 -3.01
N THR A 81 41.95 11.71 -2.49
CA THR A 81 40.95 12.38 -3.30
C THR A 81 41.62 13.58 -3.95
N THR A 82 42.13 13.42 -5.17
CA THR A 82 42.45 14.57 -6.01
C THR A 82 41.13 15.25 -6.35
N VAL A 83 40.84 16.35 -5.66
CA VAL A 83 39.68 17.21 -5.97
C VAL A 83 39.95 17.84 -7.33
N THR A 84 39.51 17.16 -8.39
CA THR A 84 39.34 17.80 -9.69
C THR A 84 38.09 18.65 -9.58
N ALA A 85 38.26 19.98 -9.56
CA ALA A 85 37.15 20.93 -9.57
C ALA A 85 36.25 20.61 -10.77
N THR A 86 35.10 20.01 -10.49
CA THR A 86 34.07 19.76 -11.49
C THR A 86 33.45 21.13 -11.84
N PRO A 87 33.35 21.50 -13.12
CA PRO A 87 32.65 22.72 -13.52
C PRO A 87 31.25 22.73 -12.91
N GLY A 88 30.88 23.84 -12.27
CA GLY A 88 29.64 23.97 -11.54
C GLY A 88 28.44 23.48 -12.34
N LEU A 89 27.70 22.52 -11.78
CA LEU A 89 26.38 22.12 -12.27
C LEU A 89 25.49 23.36 -12.20
N THR A 90 25.20 23.93 -13.37
CA THR A 90 24.09 24.87 -13.53
C THR A 90 22.84 24.18 -12.99
N ASN A 91 22.23 24.72 -11.95
CA ASN A 91 20.91 24.31 -11.47
C ASN A 91 19.88 24.63 -12.57
N SER A 92 19.79 23.76 -13.57
CA SER A 92 18.63 23.76 -14.47
C SER A 92 17.45 23.30 -13.64
N PRO A 93 16.32 24.03 -13.60
CA PRO A 93 15.15 23.55 -12.88
C PRO A 93 14.76 22.19 -13.47
N THR A 94 14.77 21.16 -12.62
CA THR A 94 14.18 19.88 -12.97
C THR A 94 12.71 20.15 -13.30
N PRO A 95 12.22 19.78 -14.50
CA PRO A 95 10.82 20.01 -14.83
C PRO A 95 9.94 19.28 -13.81
N THR A 96 8.95 20.00 -13.28
CA THR A 96 7.91 19.40 -12.44
C THR A 96 7.32 18.19 -13.18
N PRO A 97 7.25 17.01 -12.55
CA PRO A 97 6.77 15.82 -13.23
C PRO A 97 5.34 16.05 -13.73
N SER A 98 5.14 15.89 -15.04
CA SER A 98 3.82 16.00 -15.65
C SER A 98 3.01 14.73 -15.38
N HIS A 99 1.69 14.87 -15.29
CA HIS A 99 0.78 13.73 -15.13
C HIS A 99 0.95 12.73 -16.28
N ALA A 100 0.79 11.44 -15.99
CA ALA A 100 0.80 10.43 -17.04
C ALA A 100 -0.33 10.72 -18.06
N PRO A 101 -0.07 10.69 -19.38
CA PRO A 101 -1.10 10.87 -20.39
C PRO A 101 -2.02 9.65 -20.47
N LYS A 102 -3.18 9.81 -21.13
CA LYS A 102 -4.06 8.67 -21.45
C LYS A 102 -3.31 7.64 -22.31
N CYS A 103 -3.53 6.37 -22.05
CA CYS A 103 -2.94 5.28 -22.82
C CYS A 103 -3.44 5.33 -24.27
N SER A 104 -2.52 5.24 -25.24
CA SER A 104 -2.84 5.15 -26.68
C SER A 104 -3.16 3.73 -27.16
N GLY A 105 -3.06 2.73 -26.28
CA GLY A 105 -3.27 1.33 -26.60
C GLY A 105 -3.68 0.53 -25.37
N ARG A 106 -2.76 -0.31 -24.87
CA ARG A 106 -3.01 -1.15 -23.68
C ARG A 106 -2.42 -0.54 -22.40
N PRO A 107 -3.05 -0.77 -21.24
CA PRO A 107 -4.28 -1.54 -21.06
C PRO A 107 -5.55 -0.79 -21.48
N THR A 108 -6.57 -1.53 -21.89
CA THR A 108 -7.91 -1.04 -22.18
C THR A 108 -8.77 -1.00 -20.91
N LYS A 109 -9.85 -0.21 -20.94
CA LYS A 109 -10.83 -0.14 -19.85
C LYS A 109 -11.36 -1.53 -19.43
N ALA A 110 -11.65 -2.38 -20.41
CA ALA A 110 -12.17 -3.73 -20.17
C ALA A 110 -11.13 -4.65 -19.51
N GLU A 111 -9.85 -4.54 -19.90
CA GLU A 111 -8.76 -5.32 -19.28
C GLU A 111 -8.58 -4.94 -17.81
N ILE A 112 -8.66 -3.65 -17.47
CA ILE A 112 -8.57 -3.18 -16.07
C ILE A 112 -9.76 -3.71 -15.26
N LEU A 113 -10.98 -3.61 -15.77
CA LEU A 113 -12.17 -4.13 -15.08
C LEU A 113 -12.11 -5.65 -14.90
N ALA A 114 -11.58 -6.38 -15.88
CA ALA A 114 -11.36 -7.82 -15.78
C ALA A 114 -10.30 -8.17 -14.73
N LEU A 115 -9.21 -7.38 -14.65
CA LEU A 115 -8.10 -7.59 -13.72
C LEU A 115 -8.53 -7.47 -12.25
N ILE A 116 -9.39 -6.50 -11.93
CA ILE A 116 -9.83 -6.22 -10.55
C ILE A 116 -11.05 -7.05 -10.13
N LYS A 117 -11.75 -7.68 -11.07
CA LYS A 117 -12.96 -8.45 -10.79
C LYS A 117 -12.66 -9.59 -9.80
N GLY A 118 -13.39 -9.60 -8.69
CA GLY A 118 -13.26 -10.64 -7.65
C GLY A 118 -12.01 -10.53 -6.78
N LYS A 119 -11.24 -9.43 -6.88
CA LYS A 119 -10.14 -9.17 -5.95
C LYS A 119 -10.67 -8.76 -4.57
N PRO A 120 -9.94 -9.08 -3.49
CA PRO A 120 -10.33 -8.65 -2.14
C PRO A 120 -10.41 -7.11 -2.07
N GLY A 121 -11.41 -6.59 -1.35
CA GLY A 121 -11.65 -5.15 -1.23
C GLY A 121 -12.35 -4.51 -2.44
N ILE A 122 -12.53 -5.23 -3.55
CA ILE A 122 -13.25 -4.74 -4.72
C ILE A 122 -14.75 -5.10 -4.61
N PRO A 123 -15.66 -4.12 -4.77
CA PRO A 123 -17.10 -4.39 -4.77
C PRO A 123 -17.48 -5.44 -5.80
N LYS A 124 -18.44 -6.30 -5.43
CA LYS A 124 -19.03 -7.29 -6.35
C LYS A 124 -20.03 -6.65 -7.34
N ALA A 125 -20.36 -5.38 -7.14
CA ALA A 125 -21.22 -4.61 -8.02
C ALA A 125 -20.59 -4.43 -9.40
N LYS A 126 -21.40 -4.03 -10.39
CA LYS A 126 -20.90 -3.71 -11.73
C LYS A 126 -20.06 -2.44 -11.65
N LEU A 127 -18.80 -2.49 -12.07
CA LEU A 127 -17.90 -1.34 -12.09
C LEU A 127 -17.83 -0.73 -13.50
N THR A 128 -17.65 0.59 -13.56
CA THR A 128 -17.39 1.37 -14.77
C THR A 128 -16.13 2.19 -14.61
N VAL A 129 -15.39 2.41 -15.71
CA VAL A 129 -14.21 3.28 -15.68
C VAL A 129 -14.68 4.72 -15.78
N GLN A 130 -14.47 5.48 -14.71
CA GLN A 130 -14.74 6.91 -14.65
C GLN A 130 -13.67 7.67 -15.44
N ASP A 131 -12.39 7.41 -15.16
CA ASP A 131 -11.29 8.06 -15.85
C ASP A 131 -10.01 7.18 -15.99
N GLY A 132 -9.04 7.60 -16.79
CA GLY A 132 -7.97 6.74 -17.32
C GLY A 132 -8.41 5.81 -18.48
N PRO A 133 -7.61 4.76 -18.79
CA PRO A 133 -6.32 4.44 -18.19
C PRO A 133 -5.24 5.44 -18.60
N PHE A 134 -4.40 5.85 -17.66
CA PHE A 134 -3.24 6.69 -17.86
C PHE A 134 -1.98 5.85 -17.84
N CYS A 135 -1.03 6.10 -18.73
CA CYS A 135 0.13 5.23 -18.93
C CYS A 135 1.45 5.98 -18.77
N ALA A 136 2.38 5.38 -18.02
CA ALA A 136 3.79 5.74 -18.06
C ALA A 136 4.63 4.46 -18.07
N GLY A 137 5.44 4.25 -19.11
CA GLY A 137 6.22 3.03 -19.27
C GLY A 137 5.36 1.77 -19.33
N THR A 138 5.55 0.88 -18.35
CA THR A 138 4.74 -0.35 -18.16
C THR A 138 3.61 -0.17 -17.15
N TRP A 139 3.52 0.98 -16.49
CA TRP A 139 2.56 1.23 -15.42
C TRP A 139 1.32 1.94 -15.96
N SER A 140 0.19 1.69 -15.31
CA SER A 140 -1.07 2.33 -15.61
C SER A 140 -1.88 2.66 -14.35
N PHE A 141 -2.61 3.76 -14.41
CA PHE A 141 -3.53 4.23 -13.38
C PHE A 141 -4.93 4.41 -13.98
N THR A 142 -5.96 3.95 -13.27
CA THR A 142 -7.36 4.07 -13.70
C THR A 142 -8.25 4.34 -12.49
N THR A 143 -9.24 5.21 -12.68
CA THR A 143 -10.28 5.48 -11.67
C THR A 143 -11.56 4.78 -12.10
N VAL A 144 -12.14 3.98 -11.22
CA VAL A 144 -13.36 3.20 -11.47
C VAL A 144 -14.41 3.49 -10.39
N GLU A 145 -15.66 3.41 -10.78
CA GLU A 145 -16.82 3.65 -9.91
C GLU A 145 -17.82 2.51 -10.04
N ILE A 146 -18.78 2.45 -9.11
CA ILE A 146 -19.91 1.54 -9.24
C ILE A 146 -20.87 2.11 -10.28
N ALA A 147 -21.23 1.28 -11.27
CA ALA A 147 -22.08 1.70 -12.36
C ALA A 147 -23.43 2.23 -11.85
N GLY A 148 -23.75 3.46 -12.20
CA GLY A 148 -24.99 4.13 -11.79
C GLY A 148 -24.90 4.84 -10.43
N GLN A 149 -23.73 4.88 -9.79
CA GLN A 149 -23.45 5.72 -8.62
C GLN A 149 -22.42 6.76 -9.02
N GLY A 150 -22.72 8.03 -8.78
CA GLY A 150 -21.81 9.13 -9.10
C GLY A 150 -20.69 9.26 -8.08
N ALA A 151 -19.64 10.01 -8.44
CA ALA A 151 -18.52 10.34 -7.55
C ALA A 151 -18.95 11.10 -6.28
N ASP A 152 -20.16 11.69 -6.26
CA ASP A 152 -20.73 12.39 -5.10
C ASP A 152 -21.40 11.44 -4.09
N GLU A 153 -21.73 10.21 -4.49
CA GLU A 153 -22.38 9.20 -3.62
C GLU A 153 -21.37 8.23 -3.02
N LEU A 154 -20.36 7.85 -3.79
CA LEU A 154 -19.34 6.91 -3.37
C LEU A 154 -17.96 7.35 -3.84
N GLU A 155 -16.99 7.15 -2.95
CA GLU A 155 -15.59 7.37 -3.27
C GLU A 155 -15.17 6.42 -4.41
N PRO A 156 -14.56 6.96 -5.48
CA PRO A 156 -14.12 6.14 -6.59
C PRO A 156 -12.95 5.25 -6.18
N LEU A 157 -12.88 4.07 -6.78
CA LEU A 157 -11.76 3.16 -6.60
C LEU A 157 -10.66 3.50 -7.60
N MET A 158 -9.45 3.61 -7.07
CA MET A 158 -8.24 3.75 -7.86
C MET A 158 -7.62 2.38 -8.12
N VAL A 159 -7.07 2.20 -9.31
CA VAL A 159 -6.43 0.96 -9.75
C VAL A 159 -5.08 1.27 -10.36
N VAL A 160 -4.04 0.66 -9.80
CA VAL A 160 -2.67 0.71 -10.32
C VAL A 160 -2.29 -0.68 -10.83
N ALA A 161 -1.91 -0.75 -12.09
CA ALA A 161 -1.49 -1.99 -12.74
C ALA A 161 -0.16 -1.80 -13.49
N THR A 162 0.57 -2.90 -13.68
CA THR A 162 1.82 -2.93 -14.47
C THR A 162 1.76 -4.03 -15.52
N GLY A 163 2.58 -3.91 -16.57
CA GLY A 163 2.55 -4.82 -17.71
C GLY A 163 1.49 -4.44 -18.73
N LYS A 164 1.31 -5.27 -19.77
CA LYS A 164 0.38 -5.03 -20.88
C LYS A 164 -0.16 -6.35 -21.41
N GLY A 165 -1.41 -6.36 -21.86
CA GLY A 165 -2.03 -7.57 -22.42
C GLY A 165 -2.03 -8.72 -21.42
N SER A 166 -1.45 -9.87 -21.78
CA SER A 166 -1.41 -11.07 -20.93
C SER A 166 -0.48 -10.97 -19.72
N THR A 167 0.42 -9.98 -19.67
CA THR A 167 1.31 -9.74 -18.52
C THR A 167 0.77 -8.68 -17.56
N LEU A 168 -0.46 -8.21 -17.79
CA LEU A 168 -1.08 -7.20 -16.96
C LEU A 168 -1.28 -7.73 -15.54
N ALA A 169 -0.65 -7.08 -14.58
CA ALA A 169 -0.65 -7.45 -13.17
C ALA A 169 -1.18 -6.30 -12.31
N LEU A 170 -1.98 -6.66 -11.31
CA LEU A 170 -2.49 -5.70 -10.34
C LEU A 170 -1.40 -5.37 -9.32
N VAL A 171 -1.11 -4.09 -9.14
CA VAL A 171 -0.15 -3.61 -8.14
C VAL A 171 -0.89 -3.17 -6.88
N ALA A 172 -1.96 -2.38 -7.04
CA ALA A 172 -2.80 -1.89 -5.95
C ALA A 172 -4.20 -1.56 -6.48
N ALA A 173 -5.22 -1.75 -5.66
CA ALA A 173 -6.55 -1.22 -5.92
C ALA A 173 -7.28 -0.90 -4.62
N GLY A 174 -7.98 0.23 -4.59
CA GLY A 174 -8.65 0.75 -3.39
C GLY A 174 -8.90 2.25 -3.50
N THR A 175 -9.43 2.85 -2.44
CA THR A 175 -9.58 4.30 -2.30
C THR A 175 -8.27 5.00 -1.89
N ASP A 176 -7.25 4.23 -1.49
CA ASP A 176 -5.86 4.67 -1.39
C ASP A 176 -4.97 3.60 -2.04
N VAL A 177 -4.13 4.03 -2.98
CA VAL A 177 -3.20 3.16 -3.70
C VAL A 177 -1.76 3.65 -3.62
N CYS A 178 -1.48 4.71 -2.87
CA CYS A 178 -0.13 5.25 -2.71
C CYS A 178 0.63 4.49 -1.61
N ASN A 179 1.00 3.24 -1.89
CA ASN A 179 1.81 2.43 -1.00
C ASN A 179 3.30 2.44 -1.38
N ALA A 180 4.17 1.87 -0.53
CA ALA A 180 5.61 1.83 -0.72
C ALA A 180 6.04 1.21 -2.08
N GLN A 181 5.31 0.20 -2.58
CA GLN A 181 5.60 -0.40 -3.88
C GLN A 181 5.33 0.58 -5.03
N VAL A 182 4.25 1.35 -4.95
CA VAL A 182 3.94 2.39 -5.94
C VAL A 182 4.94 3.55 -5.86
N GLN A 183 5.29 4.00 -4.66
CA GLN A 183 6.26 5.08 -4.47
C GLN A 183 7.66 4.73 -5.03
N ALA A 184 8.10 3.49 -4.79
CA ALA A 184 9.41 3.02 -5.23
C ALA A 184 9.44 2.59 -6.71
N GLY A 185 8.37 1.98 -7.21
CA GLY A 185 8.36 1.34 -8.53
C GLY A 185 7.69 2.13 -9.64
N ALA A 186 6.74 3.02 -9.32
CA ALA A 186 5.97 3.70 -10.34
C ALA A 186 6.76 4.88 -10.95
N PRO A 187 6.65 5.12 -12.27
CA PRO A 187 7.19 6.31 -12.89
C PRO A 187 6.57 7.59 -12.33
N ALA A 188 7.30 8.70 -12.40
CA ALA A 188 6.89 9.97 -11.80
C ALA A 188 5.47 10.39 -12.23
N GLY A 189 5.10 10.29 -13.51
CA GLY A 189 3.75 10.66 -13.95
C GLY A 189 2.60 9.83 -13.33
N ILE A 190 2.87 8.59 -12.91
CA ILE A 190 1.90 7.77 -12.16
C ILE A 190 1.90 8.18 -10.69
N ARG A 191 3.07 8.44 -10.10
CA ARG A 191 3.16 8.90 -8.70
C ARG A 191 2.49 10.26 -8.50
N VAL A 192 2.56 11.17 -9.47
CA VAL A 192 1.82 12.43 -9.36
C VAL A 192 0.31 12.20 -9.35
N LEU A 193 -0.22 11.25 -10.15
CA LEU A 193 -1.64 10.92 -10.16
C LEU A 193 -2.12 10.21 -8.89
N VAL A 194 -1.26 9.37 -8.31
CA VAL A 194 -1.63 8.44 -7.23
C VAL A 194 -1.24 8.97 -5.84
N CYS A 195 -0.08 9.59 -5.75
CA CYS A 195 0.55 10.04 -4.52
C CYS A 195 0.64 11.58 -4.41
N GLY A 196 0.50 12.30 -5.52
CA GLY A 196 0.64 13.76 -5.56
C GLY A 196 2.07 14.27 -5.65
N PHE A 197 3.07 13.43 -5.98
CA PHE A 197 4.49 13.84 -6.11
C PHE A 197 5.32 12.98 -7.09
#